data_AF-A0A5M3XLI5-F1
#
_entry.id   AF-A0A5M3XLI5-F1
#
_cell.length_a   1.000
_cell.length_b   1.000
_cell.length_c   1.000
_cell.angle_alpha   90.00
_cell.angle_beta   90.00
_cell.angle_gamma   90.00
#
_symmetry.space_group_name_H-M   'P 1'
#
loop_
_entity.id
_entity.type
_entity.pdbx_description
1 polymer ?
#
loop_
_entity_poly.entity_id
_entity_poly.type
_entity_poly.pdbx_seq_one_letter_code
_entity_poly.pdbx_strand_id
1 'polypeptide(L)'
;MGESGLSRVDERARRLSDAERRVAEFLASSGHEVIAVGGADPEPRGRLGNRPDALVDGVPTDFVVLAVGDTSAAVAMALSRAARHADQAVIDARGSGLAAVAAQDGVRRFQAVPHSRDLRGWRVVGDGYDINAMAVAPHV
;
A
#
# COMPACT_ATOMS: atom_id res chain seq x y z
N MET A 1 -15.71 -0.72 30.33
CA MET A 1 -15.71 -1.72 29.23
C MET A 1 -15.51 -0.90 27.97
N GLY A 2 -14.39 -0.88 27.26
CA GLY A 2 -13.29 -1.84 27.18
C GLY A 2 -12.96 -2.08 25.70
N GLU A 3 -12.88 -1.02 24.89
CA GLU A 3 -12.53 -1.10 23.47
C GLU A 3 -11.42 -0.09 23.21
N SER A 4 -10.20 -0.42 23.67
CA SER A 4 -9.01 0.18 23.08
C SER A 4 -8.96 -0.31 21.63
N GLY A 5 -9.42 0.53 20.71
CA GLY A 5 -9.18 0.41 19.28
C GLY A 5 -7.68 0.50 19.01
N LEU A 6 -6.96 -0.58 19.29
CA LEU A 6 -5.53 -0.69 19.05
C LEU A 6 -5.36 -0.88 17.56
N SER A 7 -5.07 0.19 16.85
CA SER A 7 -4.40 0.13 15.56
C SER A 7 -3.19 -0.81 15.70
N ARG A 8 -3.22 -1.93 14.98
CA ARG A 8 -2.40 -3.10 15.28
C ARG A 8 -1.88 -3.71 13.99
N VAL A 9 -0.60 -4.07 14.01
CA VAL A 9 0.02 -4.92 12.99
C VAL A 9 -0.08 -6.37 13.46
N ASP A 10 -0.80 -7.22 12.72
CA ASP A 10 -0.88 -8.67 12.97
C ASP A 10 -0.07 -9.44 11.92
N GLU A 11 1.06 -10.04 12.35
CA GLU A 11 1.98 -10.82 11.51
C GLU A 11 1.81 -12.35 11.71
N ARG A 12 0.71 -12.82 12.32
CA ARG A 12 0.55 -14.24 12.66
C ARG A 12 0.51 -15.16 11.44
N ALA A 13 -0.07 -14.70 10.33
CA ALA A 13 -0.17 -15.49 9.11
C ALA A 13 1.13 -15.49 8.28
N ARG A 14 1.89 -14.38 8.32
CA ARG A 14 3.21 -14.22 7.68
C ARG A 14 3.97 -13.08 8.35
N ARG A 15 5.28 -13.25 8.51
CA ARG A 15 6.17 -12.16 8.89
C ARG A 15 6.37 -11.16 7.75
N LEU A 16 6.15 -9.90 8.03
CA LEU A 16 6.51 -8.79 7.16
C LEU A 16 8.03 -8.63 7.16
N SER A 17 8.59 -8.31 6.00
CA SER A 17 9.95 -7.80 5.87
C SER A 17 10.08 -6.45 6.60
N ASP A 18 11.30 -6.00 6.87
CA ASP A 18 11.51 -4.71 7.56
C ASP A 18 10.95 -3.52 6.76
N ALA A 19 10.98 -3.61 5.43
CA ALA A 19 10.39 -2.62 4.53
C ALA A 19 8.86 -2.59 4.65
N GLU A 20 8.21 -3.76 4.55
CA GLU A 20 6.76 -3.87 4.70
C GLU A 20 6.30 -3.48 6.12
N ARG A 21 7.05 -3.89 7.16
CA ARG A 21 6.75 -3.56 8.55
C ARG A 21 6.77 -2.05 8.78
N ARG A 22 7.71 -1.31 8.19
CA ARG A 22 7.74 0.15 8.29
C ARG A 22 6.48 0.81 7.72
N VAL A 23 5.96 0.29 6.61
CA VAL A 23 4.70 0.77 6.02
C VAL A 23 3.52 0.40 6.91
N ALA A 24 3.47 -0.84 7.39
CA ALA A 24 2.42 -1.32 8.29
C ALA A 24 2.37 -0.54 9.62
N GLU A 25 3.52 -0.27 10.23
CA GLU A 25 3.63 0.54 11.45
C GLU A 25 3.21 1.98 11.22
N PHE A 26 3.56 2.56 10.07
CA PHE A 26 3.10 3.90 9.69
C PHE A 26 1.56 3.95 9.59
N LEU A 27 0.95 2.97 8.92
CA LEU A 27 -0.51 2.87 8.81
C LEU A 27 -1.16 2.65 10.19
N ALA A 28 -0.61 1.76 11.01
CA ALA A 28 -1.09 1.53 12.37
C ALA A 28 -0.98 2.79 13.24
N SER A 29 0.13 3.53 13.15
CA SER A 29 0.26 4.82 13.87
C SER A 29 -0.75 5.87 13.41
N SER A 30 -1.30 5.72 12.20
CA SER A 30 -2.34 6.58 11.63
C SER A 30 -3.76 6.12 11.93
N GLY A 31 -3.95 5.05 12.71
CA GLY A 31 -5.27 4.57 13.12
C GLY A 31 -5.69 3.23 12.50
N HIS A 32 -4.98 2.73 11.48
CA HIS A 32 -5.41 1.58 10.69
C HIS A 32 -5.08 0.23 11.33
N GLU A 33 -5.91 -0.77 11.09
CA GLU A 33 -5.56 -2.17 11.33
C GLU A 33 -4.81 -2.74 10.13
N VAL A 34 -3.70 -3.44 10.36
CA VAL A 34 -2.90 -4.07 9.31
C VAL A 34 -2.71 -5.55 9.61
N ILE A 35 -3.24 -6.43 8.76
CA ILE A 35 -3.13 -7.89 8.91
C ILE A 35 -2.30 -8.42 7.76
N ALA A 36 -1.11 -8.96 8.05
CA ALA A 36 -0.26 -9.56 7.03
C ALA A 36 -0.92 -10.79 6.42
N VAL A 37 -0.94 -10.89 5.09
CA VAL A 37 -1.54 -12.04 4.41
C VAL A 37 -0.48 -13.14 4.24
N GLY A 38 -0.82 -14.34 4.75
CA GLY A 38 0.02 -15.54 4.68
C GLY A 38 -0.44 -16.54 3.62
N GLY A 39 0.46 -17.49 3.31
CA GLY A 39 0.23 -18.54 2.31
C GLY A 39 -0.82 -19.58 2.66
N ALA A 40 -1.46 -19.52 3.84
CA ALA A 40 -2.18 -20.64 4.43
C ALA A 40 -3.69 -20.75 4.13
N ASP A 41 -4.22 -20.04 3.13
CA ASP A 41 -5.58 -20.31 2.64
C ASP A 41 -5.56 -21.18 1.36
N PRO A 42 -6.14 -22.40 1.39
CA PRO A 42 -6.23 -23.30 0.25
C PRO A 42 -7.54 -23.13 -0.52
N GLU A 43 -7.88 -21.93 -1.01
CA GLU A 43 -8.95 -21.78 -2.02
C GLU A 43 -8.40 -21.78 -3.46
N PRO A 44 -8.94 -22.63 -4.37
CA PRO A 44 -8.49 -22.73 -5.74
C PRO A 44 -9.37 -21.86 -6.64
N ARG A 45 -8.93 -20.65 -6.99
CA ARG A 45 -9.32 -19.98 -8.25
C ARG A 45 -8.53 -18.68 -8.48
N GLY A 46 -7.61 -18.73 -9.45
CA GLY A 46 -7.07 -17.55 -10.13
C GLY A 46 -5.59 -17.24 -9.84
N ARG A 47 -4.70 -17.90 -10.59
CA ARG A 47 -3.23 -17.68 -10.65
C ARG A 47 -2.50 -17.78 -9.30
N LEU A 48 -1.89 -18.94 -9.09
CA LEU A 48 -0.78 -19.17 -8.17
C LEU A 48 0.24 -18.00 -8.24
N GLY A 49 0.27 -17.12 -7.24
CA GLY A 49 1.32 -16.09 -7.10
C GLY A 49 0.90 -14.63 -6.86
N ASN A 50 -0.38 -14.26 -6.89
CA ASN A 50 -0.83 -12.88 -6.64
C ASN A 50 -1.65 -12.80 -5.36
N ARG A 51 -1.00 -12.54 -4.23
CA ARG A 51 -1.71 -12.14 -3.01
C ARG A 51 -1.24 -10.75 -2.62
N PRO A 52 -2.14 -9.92 -2.08
CA PRO A 52 -1.75 -8.65 -1.49
C PRO A 52 -0.78 -8.90 -0.32
N ASP A 53 0.07 -7.93 -0.02
CA ASP A 53 0.98 -8.03 1.13
C ASP A 53 0.22 -8.08 2.47
N ALA A 54 -0.86 -7.32 2.57
CA ALA A 54 -1.68 -7.19 3.78
C ALA A 54 -3.16 -6.89 3.47
N LEU A 55 -4.00 -7.03 4.50
CA LEU A 55 -5.31 -6.39 4.60
C LEU A 55 -5.16 -5.15 5.48
N VAL A 56 -5.52 -3.98 4.95
CA VAL A 56 -5.57 -2.72 5.71
C VAL A 56 -7.03 -2.36 5.92
N ASP A 57 -7.49 -2.36 7.17
CA ASP A 57 -8.92 -2.26 7.53
C ASP A 57 -9.81 -3.24 6.72
N GLY A 58 -9.30 -4.45 6.50
CA GLY A 58 -9.97 -5.50 5.71
C GLY A 58 -9.82 -5.36 4.19
N VAL A 59 -9.13 -4.35 3.67
CA VAL A 59 -8.95 -4.13 2.22
C VAL A 59 -7.61 -4.70 1.72
N PRO A 60 -7.60 -5.53 0.66
CA PRO A 60 -6.39 -6.01 0.00
C PRO A 60 -5.45 -4.88 -0.42
N THR A 61 -4.26 -4.81 0.20
CA THR A 61 -3.31 -3.72 0.01
C THR A 61 -1.89 -4.23 -0.23
N ASP A 62 -1.25 -3.71 -1.28
CA ASP A 62 0.17 -3.91 -1.56
C ASP A 62 1.03 -2.79 -0.98
N PHE A 63 2.22 -3.15 -0.48
CA PHE A 63 3.21 -2.22 0.04
C PHE A 63 4.43 -2.16 -0.89
N VAL A 64 4.83 -0.95 -1.27
CA VAL A 64 6.06 -0.76 -2.06
C VAL A 64 6.91 0.30 -1.40
N VAL A 65 8.19 0.00 -1.18
CA VAL A 65 9.16 0.97 -0.67
C VAL A 65 10.12 1.33 -1.80
N LEU A 66 10.23 2.63 -2.10
CA LEU A 66 11.13 3.14 -3.13
C LEU A 66 12.55 3.29 -2.58
N ALA A 67 13.53 3.00 -3.42
CA ALA A 67 14.95 3.17 -3.11
C ALA A 67 15.45 4.57 -3.48
N VAL A 68 16.62 4.94 -2.96
CA VAL A 68 17.30 6.17 -3.35
C VAL A 68 17.54 6.19 -4.86
N GLY A 69 17.12 7.28 -5.52
CA GLY A 69 17.25 7.45 -6.96
C GLY A 69 16.09 6.89 -7.79
N ASP A 70 15.08 6.28 -7.15
CA ASP A 70 13.82 5.96 -7.84
C ASP A 70 13.14 7.22 -8.37
N THR A 71 12.41 7.05 -9.47
CA THR A 71 11.85 8.15 -10.25
C THR A 71 10.33 8.09 -10.33
N SER A 72 9.73 9.08 -10.98
CA SER A 72 8.31 9.06 -11.36
C SER A 72 7.91 7.79 -12.13
N ALA A 73 8.82 7.16 -12.87
CA ALA A 73 8.55 5.88 -13.53
C ALA A 73 8.38 4.72 -12.53
N ALA A 74 9.16 4.70 -11.45
CA ALA A 74 9.06 3.69 -10.40
C ALA A 74 7.69 3.74 -9.71
N VAL A 75 7.20 4.94 -9.39
CA VAL A 75 5.84 5.14 -8.85
C VAL A 75 4.78 4.57 -9.78
N ALA A 76 4.82 4.92 -11.08
CA ALA A 76 3.83 4.45 -12.05
C ALA A 76 3.84 2.93 -12.23
N MET A 77 5.04 2.32 -12.21
CA MET A 77 5.20 0.86 -12.28
C MET A 77 4.71 0.17 -11.02
N ALA A 78 5.00 0.72 -9.84
CA ALA A 78 4.53 0.19 -8.56
C ALA A 78 3.00 0.16 -8.49
N LEU A 79 2.33 1.27 -8.84
CA LEU A 79 0.85 1.33 -8.91
C LEU A 79 0.29 0.35 -9.95
N SER A 80 0.91 0.26 -11.13
CA SER A 80 0.49 -0.69 -12.18
C SER A 80 0.66 -2.14 -11.78
N ARG A 81 1.64 -2.46 -10.94
CA ARG A 81 1.83 -3.80 -10.40
C ARG A 81 0.75 -4.12 -9.37
N ALA A 82 0.53 -3.21 -8.42
CA ALA A 82 -0.47 -3.38 -7.38
C ALA A 82 -1.88 -3.56 -7.95
N ALA A 83 -2.24 -2.80 -8.99
CA ALA A 83 -3.53 -2.90 -9.68
C ALA A 83 -3.87 -4.31 -10.22
N ARG A 84 -2.87 -5.20 -10.35
CA ARG A 84 -3.09 -6.57 -10.82
C ARG A 84 -3.42 -7.55 -9.69
N HIS A 85 -3.16 -7.18 -8.43
CA HIS A 85 -3.02 -8.12 -7.31
C HIS A 85 -3.71 -7.65 -6.03
N ALA A 86 -4.01 -6.36 -5.90
CA ALA A 86 -4.60 -5.73 -4.74
C ALA A 86 -5.65 -4.69 -5.15
N ASP A 87 -6.56 -4.38 -4.22
CA ASP A 87 -7.53 -3.29 -4.38
C ASP A 87 -6.90 -1.94 -4.06
N GLN A 88 -5.88 -1.92 -3.20
CA GLN A 88 -5.18 -0.71 -2.76
C GLN A 88 -3.66 -0.85 -2.79
N ALA A 89 -2.97 0.28 -2.82
CA ALA A 89 -1.50 0.33 -2.75
C ALA A 89 -1.00 1.45 -1.84
N VAL A 90 0.03 1.18 -1.06
CA VAL A 90 0.78 2.19 -0.31
C VAL A 90 2.24 2.19 -0.78
N ILE A 91 2.66 3.32 -1.34
CA ILE A 91 4.04 3.55 -1.79
C ILE A 91 4.74 4.43 -0.76
N ASP A 92 5.75 3.88 -0.09
CA ASP A 92 6.65 4.59 0.80
C ASP A 92 7.89 5.07 0.02
N ALA A 93 7.90 6.36 -0.28
CA ALA A 93 8.99 7.08 -0.90
C ALA A 93 9.86 7.85 0.11
N ARG A 94 9.64 7.71 1.43
CA ARG A 94 10.42 8.42 2.45
C ARG A 94 11.88 7.96 2.41
N GLY A 95 12.81 8.92 2.44
CA GLY A 95 14.24 8.67 2.33
C GLY A 95 14.73 8.28 0.93
N SER A 96 13.86 8.25 -0.09
CA SER A 96 14.27 7.98 -1.49
C SER A 96 14.86 9.20 -2.20
N GLY A 97 14.59 10.40 -1.69
CA GLY A 97 14.90 11.67 -2.36
C GLY A 97 13.91 12.03 -3.49
N LEU A 98 12.85 11.25 -3.70
CA LEU A 98 11.82 11.55 -4.69
C LEU A 98 10.98 12.76 -4.26
N ALA A 99 11.07 13.85 -5.00
CA ALA A 99 10.28 15.06 -4.75
C ALA A 99 8.78 14.85 -5.03
N ALA A 100 7.92 15.59 -4.32
CA ALA A 100 6.46 15.52 -4.46
C ALA A 100 5.98 15.69 -5.92
N VAL A 101 6.59 16.61 -6.69
CA VAL A 101 6.25 16.82 -8.11
C VAL A 101 6.51 15.57 -8.97
N ALA A 102 7.62 14.86 -8.72
CA ALA A 102 7.94 13.64 -9.44
C ALA A 102 7.01 12.49 -9.02
N ALA A 103 6.64 12.40 -7.75
CA ALA A 103 5.63 11.46 -7.28
C ALA A 103 4.26 11.70 -7.96
N GLN A 104 3.82 12.96 -8.03
CA GLN A 104 2.59 13.36 -8.73
C GLN A 104 2.64 13.02 -10.23
N ASP A 105 3.77 13.24 -10.89
CA ASP A 105 3.95 12.87 -12.29
C ASP A 105 3.85 11.35 -12.49
N GLY A 106 4.38 10.55 -11.57
CA GLY A 106 4.23 9.10 -11.59
C GLY A 106 2.77 8.66 -11.45
N VAL A 107 2.04 9.27 -10.51
CA VAL A 107 0.59 9.06 -10.35
C VAL A 107 -0.16 9.41 -11.64
N ARG A 108 0.11 10.57 -12.24
CA ARG A 108 -0.54 11.00 -13.49
C ARG A 108 -0.30 10.01 -14.63
N ARG A 109 0.94 9.50 -14.76
CA ARG A 109 1.28 8.49 -15.75
C ARG A 109 0.51 7.18 -15.54
N PHE A 110 0.36 6.75 -14.28
CA PHE A 110 -0.48 5.60 -13.95
C PHE A 110 -1.95 5.86 -14.29
N GLN A 111 -2.50 7.01 -13.91
CA GLN A 111 -3.91 7.34 -14.20
C GLN A 111 -4.23 7.45 -15.71
N ALA A 112 -3.22 7.68 -16.55
CA ALA A 112 -3.38 7.75 -17.99
C ALA A 112 -3.55 6.39 -18.69
N VAL A 113 -3.36 5.27 -17.98
CA VAL A 113 -3.50 3.92 -18.55
C VAL A 113 -4.81 3.23 -18.12
N PRO A 114 -5.46 2.42 -18.99
CA PRO A 114 -6.80 1.89 -18.71
C PRO A 114 -6.91 1.01 -17.45
N HIS A 115 -5.89 0.19 -17.16
CA HIS A 115 -5.87 -0.70 -15.98
C HIS A 115 -5.69 0.06 -14.65
N SER A 116 -5.52 1.38 -14.67
CA SER A 116 -5.50 2.17 -13.44
C SER A 116 -6.81 2.11 -12.65
N ARG A 117 -7.90 1.80 -13.36
CA ARG A 117 -9.25 1.62 -12.82
C ARG A 117 -9.41 0.40 -11.92
N ASP A 118 -8.49 -0.55 -12.04
CA ASP A 118 -8.53 -1.80 -11.28
C ASP A 118 -8.00 -1.57 -9.84
N LEU A 119 -7.24 -0.49 -9.60
CA LEU A 119 -6.78 -0.08 -8.27
C LEU A 119 -7.76 0.94 -7.67
N ARG A 120 -8.52 0.51 -6.65
CA ARG A 120 -9.59 1.30 -6.03
C ARG A 120 -9.08 2.45 -5.15
N GLY A 121 -7.86 2.35 -4.65
CA GLY A 121 -7.25 3.40 -3.82
C GLY A 121 -5.73 3.29 -3.80
N TRP A 122 -5.06 4.42 -3.62
CA TRP A 122 -3.61 4.44 -3.48
C TRP A 122 -3.16 5.62 -2.63
N ARG A 123 -1.99 5.47 -2.02
CA ARG A 123 -1.31 6.50 -1.25
C ARG A 123 0.18 6.45 -1.53
N VAL A 124 0.78 7.62 -1.77
CA VAL A 124 2.22 7.80 -1.95
C VAL A 124 2.71 8.75 -0.86
N VAL A 125 3.52 8.23 0.06
CA VAL A 125 4.05 8.96 1.20
C VAL A 125 5.52 9.21 0.96
N GLY A 126 5.98 10.45 0.99
CA GLY A 126 7.40 10.76 0.89
C GLY A 126 7.83 11.80 1.91
N ASP A 127 9.05 12.32 1.75
CA ASP A 127 9.63 13.28 2.68
C ASP A 127 8.87 14.61 2.61
N GLY A 128 7.96 14.83 3.57
CA GLY A 128 7.16 16.05 3.66
C GLY A 128 5.94 16.10 2.73
N TYR A 129 5.52 14.99 2.14
CA TYR A 129 4.30 14.93 1.34
C TYR A 129 3.52 13.62 1.51
N ASP A 130 2.22 13.72 1.32
CA ASP A 130 1.28 12.60 1.30
C ASP A 130 0.26 12.86 0.20
N ILE A 131 0.32 12.05 -0.86
CA ILE A 131 -0.57 12.15 -2.02
C ILE A 131 -1.42 10.90 -2.01
N ASN A 132 -2.75 11.04 -1.93
CA ASN A 132 -3.62 9.89 -1.88
C ASN A 132 -4.93 10.11 -2.63
N ALA A 133 -5.49 8.98 -3.07
CA ALA A 133 -6.86 8.85 -3.56
C ALA A 133 -7.62 7.77 -2.77
N MET A 134 -7.16 7.44 -1.56
CA MET A 134 -7.88 6.57 -0.65
C MET A 134 -9.05 7.35 -0.07
N ALA A 135 -10.25 6.77 -0.07
CA ALA A 135 -11.37 7.38 0.62
C ALA A 135 -11.04 7.44 2.11
N VAL A 136 -11.00 8.65 2.68
CA VAL A 136 -10.86 8.83 4.12
C VAL A 136 -12.14 8.25 4.75
N ALA A 137 -12.02 7.20 5.55
CA ALA A 137 -13.13 6.79 6.39
C ALA A 137 -13.49 7.99 7.28
N PRO A 138 -14.75 8.48 7.28
CA PRO A 138 -15.11 9.55 8.18
C PRO A 138 -14.87 9.08 9.61
N HIS A 139 -13.99 9.77 10.34
CA HIS A 139 -13.89 9.59 11.78
C HIS A 139 -15.26 9.91 12.38
N VAL A 140 -15.94 8.87 12.88
CA VAL A 140 -17.12 8.98 13.75
C VAL A 140 -16.69 9.12 15.20
#